data_AF-A0A3D4YNX2-F1
#
_entry.id   AF-A0A3D4YNX2-F1
#
_cell.length_a   1.000
_cell.length_b   1.000
_cell.length_c   1.000
_cell.angle_alpha   90.00
_cell.angle_beta   90.00
_cell.angle_gamma   90.00
#
_symmetry.space_group_name_H-M   'P 1'
#
loop_
_entity.id
_entity.type
_entity.pdbx_description
1 polymer ?
#
loop_
_entity_poly.entity_id
_entity_poly.type
_entity_poly.pdbx_seq_one_letter_code
_entity_poly.pdbx_strand_id
1 'polypeptide(L)'
;MRKLLQGLLLLFAALPLAAQQSKPFDFSIKNIMRGPELYGRQPDNVRWSADSRWIYFTWLEPGTDWRETPKQFRVRAVPGAKPERVSIQQVDSTGYRFAPSERSHNGRYSVVEFNG
;
A
#
# COMPACT_ATOMS: atom_id res chain seq x y z
N MET A 1 43.80 6.49 -11.20
CA MET A 1 42.40 6.94 -10.99
C MET A 1 41.39 5.79 -10.91
N ARG A 2 41.49 4.74 -11.74
CA ARG A 2 40.56 3.57 -11.71
C ARG A 2 40.60 2.74 -10.40
N LYS A 3 41.76 2.66 -9.72
CA LYS A 3 41.91 1.95 -8.44
C LYS A 3 41.39 2.73 -7.22
N LEU A 4 41.28 4.06 -7.33
CA LEU A 4 40.65 4.91 -6.30
C LEU A 4 39.12 4.80 -6.35
N LEU A 5 38.55 4.64 -7.55
CA LEU A 5 37.12 4.36 -7.73
C LEU A 5 36.69 3.00 -7.15
N GLN A 6 37.56 1.98 -7.24
CA GLN A 6 37.28 0.64 -6.73
C GLN A 6 37.28 0.57 -5.19
N GLY A 7 38.13 1.36 -4.52
CA GLY A 7 38.12 1.47 -3.05
C GLY A 7 36.87 2.17 -2.51
N LEU A 8 36.37 3.17 -3.23
CA LEU A 8 35.16 3.91 -2.83
C LEU A 8 33.88 3.05 -2.99
N LEU A 9 33.85 2.14 -3.98
CA LEU A 9 32.72 1.23 -4.19
C LEU A 9 32.60 0.15 -3.10
N LEU A 10 33.73 -0.27 -2.50
CA LEU A 10 33.75 -1.25 -1.42
C LEU A 10 33.34 -0.66 -0.06
N LEU A 11 33.47 0.66 0.12
CA LEU A 11 33.09 1.32 1.38
C LEU A 11 31.57 1.47 1.55
N PHE A 12 30.81 1.48 0.45
CA PHE A 12 29.34 1.54 0.49
C PHE A 12 28.67 0.18 0.79
N ALA A 13 29.38 -0.93 0.62
CA ALA A 13 28.84 -2.27 0.84
C ALA A 13 28.72 -2.66 2.33
N ALA A 14 29.28 -1.85 3.24
CA ALA A 14 29.35 -2.15 4.67
C ALA A 14 28.46 -1.25 5.54
N LEU A 15 27.46 -0.57 4.95
CA LEU A 15 26.44 0.10 5.77
C LEU A 15 25.57 -0.98 6.41
N PRO A 16 25.57 -1.14 7.75
CA PRO A 16 24.62 -2.02 8.39
C PRO A 16 23.22 -1.47 8.06
N LEU A 17 22.41 -2.27 7.37
CA LEU A 17 20.96 -2.10 7.39
C LEU A 17 20.56 -2.26 8.84
N ALA A 18 20.49 -1.16 9.58
CA ALA A 18 19.94 -1.15 10.92
C ALA A 18 18.48 -1.58 10.77
N ALA A 19 18.23 -2.87 10.97
CA ALA A 19 16.89 -3.39 11.11
C ALA A 19 16.24 -2.58 12.23
N GLN A 20 15.24 -1.78 11.87
CA GLN A 20 14.56 -0.89 12.79
C GLN A 20 13.89 -1.78 13.84
N GLN A 21 14.55 -1.94 15.00
CA GLN A 21 14.05 -2.76 16.09
C GLN A 21 12.69 -2.20 16.48
N SER A 22 11.63 -2.96 16.19
CA SER A 22 10.28 -2.60 16.60
C SER A 22 10.28 -2.55 18.12
N LYS A 23 9.94 -1.38 18.70
CA LYS A 23 9.76 -1.26 20.14
C LYS A 23 8.74 -2.32 20.60
N PRO A 24 8.95 -2.96 21.76
CA PRO A 24 7.98 -3.89 22.31
C PRO A 24 6.61 -3.22 22.40
N PHE A 25 5.55 -3.95 22.05
CA PHE A 25 4.19 -3.46 22.19
C PHE A 25 3.86 -3.28 23.67
N ASP A 26 3.42 -2.09 24.07
CA ASP A 26 2.97 -1.81 25.43
C ASP A 26 1.64 -2.53 25.70
N PHE A 27 1.66 -3.56 26.53
CA PHE A 27 0.53 -4.43 26.83
C PHE A 27 -0.39 -3.83 27.91
N SER A 28 -0.88 -2.62 27.68
CA SER A 28 -1.77 -1.89 28.60
C SER A 28 -3.26 -2.04 28.24
N ILE A 29 -4.16 -1.85 29.20
CA ILE A 29 -5.62 -1.87 28.98
C ILE A 29 -6.01 -0.88 27.89
N LYS A 30 -5.44 0.34 27.91
CA LYS A 30 -5.67 1.36 26.88
C LYS A 30 -5.37 0.83 25.48
N ASN A 31 -4.27 0.10 25.32
CA ASN A 31 -3.87 -0.45 24.03
C ASN A 31 -4.76 -1.63 23.64
N ILE A 32 -5.12 -2.51 24.56
CA ILE A 32 -6.08 -3.60 24.30
C ILE A 32 -7.42 -3.05 23.79
N MET A 33 -7.90 -1.94 24.36
CA MET A 33 -9.18 -1.33 24.01
C MET A 33 -9.16 -0.49 22.72
N ARG A 34 -8.00 -0.24 22.09
CA ARG A 34 -7.91 0.55 20.84
C ARG A 34 -8.50 -0.14 19.62
N GLY A 35 -8.69 -1.46 19.67
CA GLY A 35 -9.39 -2.21 18.61
C GLY A 35 -8.74 -2.05 17.23
N PRO A 36 -9.51 -1.68 16.18
CA PRO A 36 -9.01 -1.56 14.80
C PRO A 36 -7.86 -0.57 14.60
N GLU A 37 -7.64 0.37 15.51
CA GLU A 37 -6.47 1.25 15.43
C GLU A 37 -5.15 0.47 15.58
N LEU A 38 -5.16 -0.71 16.22
CA LEU A 38 -3.96 -1.53 16.39
C LEU A 38 -3.55 -2.31 15.15
N TYR A 39 -4.53 -2.82 14.40
CA TYR A 39 -4.31 -3.74 13.27
C TYR A 39 -4.86 -3.21 11.94
N GLY A 40 -5.39 -1.99 11.93
CA GLY A 40 -6.07 -1.37 10.79
C GLY A 40 -7.49 -1.91 10.61
N ARG A 41 -8.13 -1.51 9.51
CA ARG A 41 -9.38 -2.11 9.05
C ARG A 41 -9.14 -3.18 7.99
N GLN A 42 -10.18 -3.90 7.59
CA GLN A 42 -10.09 -4.76 6.41
C GLN A 42 -9.93 -3.88 5.14
N PRO A 43 -9.16 -4.32 4.13
CA PRO A 43 -9.19 -3.73 2.80
C PRO A 43 -10.55 -3.85 2.12
N ASP A 44 -11.00 -2.77 1.50
CA ASP A 44 -12.23 -2.69 0.71
C ASP A 44 -11.92 -2.34 -0.76
N ASN A 45 -12.91 -2.43 -1.65
CA ASN A 45 -12.77 -2.08 -3.07
C ASN A 45 -11.56 -2.73 -3.75
N VAL A 46 -11.33 -4.01 -3.48
CA VAL A 46 -10.20 -4.74 -4.06
C VAL A 46 -10.35 -4.85 -5.58
N ARG A 47 -9.31 -4.47 -6.32
CA ARG A 47 -9.24 -4.48 -7.79
C ARG A 47 -7.87 -4.92 -8.26
N TRP A 48 -7.84 -5.76 -9.30
CA TRP A 48 -6.61 -6.15 -9.96
C TRP A 48 -6.25 -5.16 -11.07
N SER A 49 -4.95 -4.94 -11.29
CA SER A 49 -4.49 -4.35 -12.54
C SER A 49 -4.69 -5.33 -13.70
N ALA A 50 -4.92 -4.82 -14.91
CA ALA A 50 -5.14 -5.65 -16.09
C ALA A 50 -3.94 -6.57 -16.41
N ASP A 51 -2.73 -6.12 -16.10
CA ASP A 51 -1.49 -6.90 -16.25
C ASP A 51 -1.23 -7.86 -15.09
N SER A 52 -2.15 -7.97 -14.12
CA SER A 52 -2.07 -8.81 -12.92
C SER A 52 -0.86 -8.55 -12.01
N ARG A 53 -0.15 -7.43 -12.18
CA ARG A 53 1.04 -7.11 -11.37
C ARG A 53 0.72 -6.46 -10.03
N TRP A 54 -0.46 -5.85 -9.92
CA TRP A 54 -0.84 -5.03 -8.77
C TRP A 54 -2.27 -5.34 -8.31
N ILE A 55 -2.46 -5.26 -7.00
CA ILE A 55 -3.76 -5.29 -6.35
C ILE A 55 -3.97 -3.92 -5.70
N TYR A 56 -5.02 -3.22 -6.12
CA TYR A 56 -5.45 -1.92 -5.61
C TYR A 56 -6.60 -2.11 -4.64
N PHE A 57 -6.66 -1.31 -3.58
CA PHE A 57 -7.71 -1.39 -2.58
C PHE A 57 -7.78 -0.10 -1.75
N THR A 58 -8.91 0.11 -1.09
CA THR A 58 -9.10 1.19 -0.12
C THR A 58 -8.86 0.63 1.28
N TRP A 59 -8.07 1.31 2.11
CA TRP A 59 -7.69 0.79 3.42
C TRP A 59 -7.38 1.89 4.44
N LEU A 60 -7.61 1.55 5.71
CA LEU A 60 -7.15 2.31 6.86
C LEU A 60 -6.06 1.49 7.56
N GLU A 61 -4.81 1.92 7.41
CA GLU A 61 -3.63 1.20 7.87
C GLU A 61 -3.53 1.19 9.42
N PRO A 62 -2.83 0.21 10.03
CA PRO A 62 -2.61 0.16 11.46
C PRO A 62 -1.96 1.44 11.98
N GLY A 63 -2.38 1.89 13.17
CA GLY A 63 -1.89 3.11 13.81
C GLY A 63 -2.57 4.39 13.34
N THR A 64 -3.53 4.31 12.42
CA THR A 64 -4.33 5.46 11.97
C THR A 64 -5.53 5.68 12.90
N ASP A 65 -5.99 6.92 13.06
CA ASP A 65 -7.23 7.22 13.80
C ASP A 65 -8.41 6.50 13.15
N TRP A 66 -9.24 5.82 13.93
CA TRP A 66 -10.37 5.06 13.38
C TRP A 66 -11.37 5.94 12.63
N ARG A 67 -11.48 7.23 12.93
CA ARG A 67 -12.38 8.18 12.26
C ARG A 67 -11.86 8.66 10.92
N GLU A 68 -10.59 8.38 10.60
CA GLU A 68 -10.00 8.84 9.35
C GLU A 68 -10.60 8.11 8.15
N THR A 69 -10.69 8.85 7.03
CA THR A 69 -11.18 8.31 5.77
C THR A 69 -10.20 7.27 5.21
N PRO A 70 -10.66 6.06 4.86
CA PRO A 70 -9.83 5.06 4.19
C PRO A 70 -9.15 5.62 2.92
N LYS A 71 -7.86 5.34 2.74
CA LYS A 71 -7.03 5.84 1.64
C LYS A 71 -6.81 4.76 0.59
N GLN A 72 -6.39 5.15 -0.61
CA GLN A 72 -6.06 4.20 -1.67
C GLN A 72 -4.64 3.66 -1.49
N PHE A 73 -4.53 2.34 -1.55
CA PHE A 73 -3.29 1.59 -1.51
C PHE A 73 -3.19 0.65 -2.71
N ARG A 74 -1.98 0.21 -2.97
CA ARG A 74 -1.68 -0.88 -3.90
C ARG A 74 -0.63 -1.81 -3.30
N VAL A 75 -0.62 -3.05 -3.71
CA VAL A 75 0.44 -4.01 -3.38
C VAL A 75 0.80 -4.81 -4.61
N ARG A 76 2.08 -5.18 -4.73
CA ARG A 76 2.52 -6.10 -5.78
C ARG A 76 1.90 -7.47 -5.54
N ALA A 77 1.46 -8.13 -6.60
CA ALA A 77 0.96 -9.51 -6.54
C ALA A 77 2.10 -10.53 -6.43
N VAL A 78 3.01 -10.33 -5.47
CA VAL A 78 4.13 -11.22 -5.16
C VAL A 78 4.23 -11.44 -3.65
N PRO A 79 4.67 -12.63 -3.19
CA PRO A 79 4.80 -12.91 -1.76
C PRO A 79 5.69 -11.89 -1.03
N GLY A 80 5.26 -11.47 0.16
CA GLY A 80 6.00 -10.54 1.02
C GLY A 80 5.97 -9.08 0.59
N ALA A 81 5.27 -8.73 -0.51
CA ALA A 81 5.06 -7.34 -0.88
C ALA A 81 4.27 -6.60 0.20
N LYS A 82 4.67 -5.35 0.46
CA LYS A 82 3.99 -4.47 1.42
C LYS A 82 3.08 -3.50 0.68
N PRO A 83 1.92 -3.14 1.25
CA PRO A 83 1.08 -2.07 0.73
C PRO A 83 1.83 -0.74 0.59
N GLU A 84 1.61 -0.07 -0.52
CA GLU A 84 2.10 1.27 -0.83
C GLU A 84 0.91 2.22 -1.02
N ARG A 85 0.99 3.42 -0.47
CA ARG A 85 -0.03 4.46 -0.70
C ARG A 85 0.00 4.90 -2.15
N VAL A 86 -1.17 4.98 -2.79
CA VAL A 86 -1.28 5.55 -4.14
C VAL A 86 -1.08 7.07 -4.04
N SER A 87 -0.14 7.62 -4.79
CA SER A 87 0.11 9.07 -4.78
C SER A 87 -1.01 9.82 -5.51
N ILE A 88 -1.22 11.10 -5.17
CA ILE A 88 -2.28 11.93 -5.76
C ILE A 88 -2.22 11.93 -7.31
N GLN A 89 -1.02 12.06 -7.89
CA GLN A 89 -0.81 12.02 -9.35
C GLN A 89 -1.22 10.67 -9.97
N GLN A 90 -1.04 9.60 -9.20
CA GLN A 90 -1.35 8.26 -9.64
C GLN A 90 -2.85 7.94 -9.47
N VAL A 91 -3.54 8.63 -8.55
CA VAL A 91 -5.00 8.57 -8.43
C VAL A 91 -5.66 9.06 -9.71
N ASP A 92 -5.16 10.11 -10.37
CA ASP A 92 -5.77 10.58 -11.63
C ASP A 92 -5.74 9.50 -12.73
N SER A 93 -4.65 8.74 -12.79
CA SER A 93 -4.47 7.66 -13.79
C SER A 93 -5.11 6.33 -13.39
N THR A 94 -5.43 6.12 -12.11
CA THR A 94 -5.91 4.82 -11.59
C THR A 94 -7.26 4.90 -10.89
N GLY A 95 -7.79 6.10 -10.70
CA GLY A 95 -8.99 6.39 -9.93
C GLY A 95 -10.25 5.81 -10.56
N TYR A 96 -10.27 5.67 -11.90
CA TYR A 96 -11.33 4.95 -12.60
C TYR A 96 -11.54 3.52 -12.10
N ARG A 97 -10.51 2.88 -11.51
CA ARG A 97 -10.63 1.52 -10.96
C ARG A 97 -11.47 1.47 -9.69
N PHE A 98 -11.52 2.59 -8.97
CA PHE A 98 -12.28 2.77 -7.74
C PHE A 98 -13.66 3.38 -7.99
N ALA A 99 -13.91 3.90 -9.19
CA ALA A 99 -15.23 4.41 -9.57
C ALA A 99 -16.27 3.27 -9.55
N PRO A 100 -17.52 3.54 -9.15
CA PRO A 100 -18.63 2.64 -9.37
C PRO A 100 -18.71 2.26 -10.86
N SER A 101 -18.90 0.98 -11.14
CA SER A 101 -18.93 0.49 -12.51
C SER A 101 -20.06 -0.52 -12.69
N GLU A 102 -20.85 -0.36 -13.75
CA GLU A 102 -21.78 -1.39 -14.17
C GLU A 102 -21.06 -2.36 -15.11
N ARG A 103 -21.21 -3.66 -14.86
CA ARG A 103 -20.65 -4.70 -15.71
C ARG A 103 -21.67 -5.12 -16.74
N SER A 104 -21.21 -5.28 -17.97
CA SER A 104 -21.95 -5.97 -19.04
C SER A 104 -22.44 -7.35 -18.59
N HIS A 105 -23.49 -7.85 -19.24
CA HIS A 105 -24.12 -9.13 -18.90
C HIS A 105 -23.15 -10.32 -18.80
N ASN A 106 -22.13 -10.36 -19.65
CA ASN A 106 -21.11 -11.42 -19.64
C ASN A 106 -19.89 -11.12 -18.74
N GLY A 107 -19.92 -10.01 -18.00
CA GLY A 107 -18.87 -9.58 -17.08
C GLY A 107 -17.56 -9.11 -17.73
N ARG A 108 -17.47 -9.08 -19.07
CA ARG A 108 -16.21 -8.79 -19.78
C ARG A 108 -15.89 -7.30 -19.88
N TYR A 109 -16.92 -6.48 -19.92
CA TYR A 109 -16.82 -5.03 -20.05
C TYR A 109 -17.43 -4.36 -18.83
N SER A 110 -16.87 -3.22 -18.45
CA SER A 110 -17.43 -2.32 -17.45
C SER A 110 -17.36 -0.90 -17.97
N VAL A 111 -18.44 -0.14 -17.79
CA VAL A 111 -18.45 1.30 -18.03
C VAL A 111 -18.16 1.99 -16.71
N VAL A 112 -17.28 2.99 -16.75
CA VAL A 112 -16.88 3.81 -15.61
C VAL A 112 -16.88 5.26 -16.04
N GLU A 113 -17.56 6.09 -15.26
CA GLU A 113 -17.43 7.53 -15.32
C GLU A 113 -16.48 7.96 -14.21
N PHE A 114 -15.43 8.69 -14.55
CA PHE A 114 -14.45 9.18 -13.60
C PHE A 114 -14.03 10.58 -13.99
N ASN A 115 -14.35 11.55 -13.13
CA ASN A 115 -14.11 12.99 -13.33
C ASN A 115 -14.94 13.68 -14.44
N GLY A 116 -16.10 13.12 -14.82
CA GLY A 116 -17.07 13.76 -15.73
C GLY A 116 -16.67 13.67 -17.20
#